data_AF-A0A1D6Q3N3-F1
#
_entry.id   AF-A0A1D6Q3N3-F1
#
_cell.length_a   1.000
_cell.length_b   1.000
_cell.length_c   1.000
_cell.angle_alpha   90.00
_cell.angle_beta   90.00
_cell.angle_gamma   90.00
#
_symmetry.space_group_name_H-M   'P 1'
#
loop_
_entity.id
_entity.type
_entity.pdbx_description
1 polymer ?
#
loop_
_entity_poly.entity_id
_entity_poly.type
_entity_poly.pdbx_seq_one_letter_code
_entity_poly.pdbx_strand_id
1 'polypeptide(L)'
;MVAAEDPEHFFAASPPLRDAAVVAASLQEFVARNSHASSDGVGRRRIVCVTSGGTTVPLEQRCVRYIDNFSSGHRGAASTEYFLKAGYAVIFVHRRGSCQPFSRFLPDDSFLHFFDVTTDSKVQVAESQATVVKRAIGDYRKATEGGSLLKLPSLVDTEPNTS
;
A
#
# COMPACT_ATOMS: atom_id res chain seq x y z
N MET A 1 -2.64 -36.83 9.06
CA MET A 1 -2.30 -35.90 7.97
C MET A 1 -3.61 -35.32 7.48
N VAL A 2 -3.87 -34.03 7.75
CA VAL A 2 -5.03 -33.36 7.15
C VAL A 2 -4.69 -33.19 5.67
N ALA A 3 -5.53 -33.72 4.78
CA ALA A 3 -5.36 -33.52 3.34
C ALA A 3 -5.31 -32.00 3.09
N ALA A 4 -4.34 -31.53 2.30
CA ALA A 4 -4.35 -30.15 1.86
C ALA A 4 -5.67 -29.92 1.12
N GLU A 5 -6.54 -29.06 1.66
CA GLU A 5 -7.77 -28.68 0.98
C GLU A 5 -7.44 -28.08 -0.39
N ASP A 6 -8.28 -28.41 -1.38
CA ASP A 6 -8.18 -27.88 -2.73
C ASP A 6 -8.35 -26.35 -2.71
N PRO A 7 -7.37 -25.56 -3.19
CA PRO A 7 -7.49 -24.11 -3.29
C PRO A 7 -8.74 -23.67 -4.07
N GLU A 8 -9.16 -24.43 -5.09
CA GLU A 8 -10.37 -24.09 -5.84
C GLU A 8 -11.62 -24.18 -4.98
N HIS A 9 -11.70 -25.17 -4.09
CA HIS A 9 -12.79 -25.25 -3.11
C HIS A 9 -12.78 -24.03 -2.19
N PHE A 10 -11.62 -23.61 -1.70
CA PHE A 10 -11.52 -22.42 -0.84
C PHE A 10 -12.06 -21.17 -1.54
N PHE A 11 -11.66 -20.93 -2.79
CA PHE A 11 -12.11 -19.76 -3.55
C PHE A 11 -13.59 -19.85 -3.94
N ALA A 12 -14.11 -21.04 -4.26
CA ALA A 12 -15.52 -21.23 -4.57
C ALA A 12 -16.44 -21.04 -3.35
N ALA A 13 -15.97 -21.41 -2.15
CA ALA A 13 -16.70 -21.27 -0.90
C ALA A 13 -16.55 -19.88 -0.25
N SER A 14 -15.56 -19.10 -0.64
CA SER A 14 -15.30 -17.77 -0.09
C SER A 14 -16.17 -16.69 -0.75
N PRO A 15 -16.61 -15.66 -0.01
CA PRO A 15 -17.28 -14.51 -0.60
C PRO A 15 -16.42 -13.84 -1.67
N PRO A 16 -17.01 -13.36 -2.79
CA PRO A 16 -16.27 -12.65 -3.80
C PRO A 16 -15.71 -11.34 -3.25
N LEU A 17 -14.54 -10.93 -3.76
CA LEU A 17 -13.92 -9.66 -3.42
C LEU A 17 -14.84 -8.50 -3.85
N ARG A 18 -15.26 -7.64 -2.91
CA ARG A 18 -16.23 -6.54 -3.18
C ARG A 18 -15.85 -5.67 -4.39
N ASP A 19 -14.56 -5.39 -4.57
CA ASP A 19 -14.04 -4.52 -5.62
C ASP A 19 -13.20 -5.26 -6.66
N ALA A 20 -13.45 -6.57 -6.86
CA ALA A 20 -12.65 -7.44 -7.73
C ALA A 20 -12.41 -6.84 -9.13
N ALA A 21 -13.48 -6.36 -9.77
CA ALA A 21 -13.42 -5.81 -11.12
C ALA A 21 -12.59 -4.52 -11.20
N VAL A 22 -12.72 -3.64 -10.20
CA VAL A 22 -11.96 -2.37 -10.12
C VAL A 22 -10.47 -2.65 -9.89
N VAL A 23 -10.16 -3.59 -8.99
CA VAL A 23 -8.78 -4.03 -8.73
C VAL A 23 -8.18 -4.67 -9.98
N ALA A 24 -8.91 -5.55 -10.66
CA ALA A 24 -8.46 -6.20 -11.88
C ALA A 24 -8.18 -5.19 -13.00
N ALA A 25 -9.08 -4.22 -13.21
CA ALA A 25 -8.88 -3.15 -14.20
C ALA A 25 -7.64 -2.31 -13.88
N SER A 26 -7.46 -1.92 -12.61
CA SER A 26 -6.30 -1.13 -12.16
C SER A 26 -4.98 -1.89 -12.35
N LEU A 27 -4.98 -3.21 -12.07
CA LEU A 27 -3.83 -4.08 -12.29
C LEU A 27 -3.51 -4.22 -13.79
N GLN A 28 -4.52 -4.45 -14.63
CA GLN A 28 -4.34 -4.56 -16.08
C GLN A 28 -3.75 -3.28 -16.67
N GLU A 29 -4.30 -2.12 -16.29
CA GLU A 29 -3.79 -0.82 -16.72
C GLU A 29 -2.33 -0.60 -16.27
N PHE A 30 -2.03 -0.91 -15.01
CA PHE A 30 -0.68 -0.75 -14.46
C PHE A 30 0.34 -1.65 -15.13
N VAL A 31 -0.01 -2.92 -15.38
CA VAL A 31 0.84 -3.88 -16.08
C VAL A 31 1.05 -3.45 -17.52
N ALA A 32 0.00 -3.07 -18.24
CA ALA A 32 0.10 -2.60 -19.63
C ALA A 32 1.05 -1.39 -19.72
N ARG A 33 0.82 -0.35 -18.90
CA ARG A 33 1.64 0.87 -18.85
C ARG A 33 3.13 0.57 -18.65
N ASN A 34 3.48 -0.36 -17.78
CA ASN A 34 4.88 -0.63 -17.42
C ASN A 34 5.54 -1.73 -18.26
N SER A 35 4.78 -2.48 -19.06
CA SER A 35 5.29 -3.56 -19.91
C SER A 35 5.78 -3.10 -21.29
N HIS A 36 5.32 -1.92 -21.75
CA HIS A 36 5.80 -1.35 -23.01
C HIS A 36 7.21 -0.78 -22.88
N ALA A 37 8.01 -0.92 -23.95
CA ALA A 37 9.27 -0.19 -24.06
C ALA A 37 8.97 1.30 -24.20
N SER A 38 9.66 2.15 -23.41
CA SER A 38 9.54 3.59 -23.56
C SER A 38 10.08 4.01 -24.94
N SER A 39 9.47 5.03 -25.53
CA SER A 39 10.00 5.73 -26.73
C SER A 39 11.41 6.26 -26.53
N ASP A 40 11.85 6.44 -25.28
CA ASP A 40 13.11 7.08 -24.91
C ASP A 40 14.27 6.07 -24.79
N GLY A 41 14.14 4.87 -25.34
CA GLY A 41 15.18 3.82 -25.30
C GLY A 41 15.36 3.15 -23.95
N VAL A 42 14.60 3.54 -22.93
CA VAL A 42 14.54 2.85 -21.64
C VAL A 42 13.69 1.59 -21.82
N GLY A 43 14.34 0.43 -21.76
CA GLY A 43 13.69 -0.87 -21.89
C GLY A 43 12.54 -1.08 -20.88
N ARG A 44 11.73 -2.10 -21.14
CA ARG A 44 10.56 -2.47 -20.30
C ARG A 44 10.88 -2.40 -18.80
N ARG A 45 9.99 -1.78 -18.02
CA ARG A 45 10.17 -1.68 -16.57
C ARG A 45 9.86 -3.03 -15.94
N ARG A 46 10.74 -3.53 -15.07
CA ARG A 46 10.46 -4.75 -14.30
C ARG A 46 9.37 -4.46 -13.28
N ILE A 47 8.40 -5.37 -13.16
CA ILE A 47 7.29 -5.25 -12.21
C ILE A 47 7.55 -6.19 -11.03
N VAL A 48 7.28 -5.71 -9.81
CA VAL A 48 7.34 -6.52 -8.57
C VAL A 48 6.07 -6.30 -7.76
N CYS A 49 5.56 -7.38 -7.16
CA CYS A 49 4.47 -7.32 -6.19
C CYS A 49 5.05 -7.43 -4.78
N VAL A 50 4.74 -6.46 -3.92
CA VAL A 50 5.11 -6.43 -2.51
C VAL A 50 3.85 -6.53 -1.68
N THR A 51 3.73 -7.58 -0.87
CA THR A 51 2.67 -7.73 0.13
C THR A 51 3.16 -7.24 1.49
N SER A 52 2.40 -6.39 2.19
CA SER A 52 2.84 -5.74 3.42
C SER A 52 1.73 -5.64 4.48
N GLY A 53 2.12 -5.69 5.75
CA GLY A 53 1.20 -5.69 6.88
C GLY A 53 0.69 -7.09 7.26
N GLY A 54 -0.14 -7.13 8.29
CA GLY A 54 -0.75 -8.35 8.81
C GLY A 54 -1.99 -8.77 8.04
N THR A 55 -2.45 -10.00 8.29
CA THR A 55 -3.76 -10.48 7.84
C THR A 55 -4.61 -10.78 9.05
N THR A 56 -5.87 -10.38 9.01
CA THR A 56 -6.86 -10.64 10.06
C THR A 56 -7.77 -11.79 9.65
N VAL A 57 -8.29 -12.54 10.61
CA VAL A 57 -9.35 -13.54 10.38
C VAL A 57 -10.47 -13.28 11.39
N PRO A 58 -11.68 -12.90 10.94
CA PRO A 58 -12.80 -12.63 11.83
C PRO A 58 -13.28 -13.93 12.48
N LEU A 59 -13.68 -13.85 13.76
CA LEU A 59 -14.28 -14.98 14.49
C LEU A 59 -15.82 -14.97 14.44
N GLU A 60 -16.42 -13.84 14.04
CA GLU A 60 -17.86 -13.65 13.91
C GLU A 60 -18.24 -12.93 12.61
N GLN A 61 -19.48 -13.11 12.13
CA GLN A 61 -19.99 -12.41 10.94
C GLN A 61 -20.04 -10.88 11.12
N ARG A 62 -20.43 -10.42 12.32
CA ARG A 62 -20.31 -9.01 12.74
C ARG A 62 -19.07 -8.90 13.60
N CYS A 63 -17.94 -8.81 12.93
CA CYS A 63 -16.63 -8.98 13.53
C CYS A 63 -16.35 -7.90 14.58
N VAL A 64 -16.21 -8.33 15.83
CA VAL A 64 -15.64 -7.54 16.93
C VAL A 64 -14.30 -8.15 17.37
N ARG A 65 -14.16 -9.48 17.23
CA ARG A 65 -12.94 -10.21 17.58
C ARG A 65 -12.36 -10.88 16.35
N TYR A 66 -11.04 -10.85 16.26
CA TYR A 66 -10.29 -11.41 15.14
C TYR A 66 -8.94 -11.93 15.62
N ILE A 67 -8.39 -12.87 14.84
CA ILE A 67 -6.99 -13.27 14.94
C ILE A 67 -6.20 -12.37 14.01
N ASP A 68 -5.11 -11.75 14.49
CA ASP A 68 -4.24 -10.89 13.68
C ASP A 68 -2.84 -11.47 13.60
N ASN A 69 -2.31 -11.62 12.38
CA ASN A 69 -0.91 -11.88 12.15
C ASN A 69 -0.13 -10.56 12.21
N PHE A 70 0.48 -10.27 13.36
CA PHE A 70 1.14 -8.98 13.60
C PHE A 70 2.23 -8.65 12.57
N SER A 71 2.06 -7.52 11.88
CA SER A 71 3.07 -6.91 11.04
C SER A 71 2.76 -5.43 10.85
N SER A 72 3.67 -4.57 11.30
CA SER A 72 3.56 -3.12 11.16
C SER A 72 3.75 -2.63 9.71
N GLY A 73 4.19 -3.49 8.79
CA GLY A 73 4.37 -3.15 7.38
C GLY A 73 5.67 -2.40 7.04
N HIS A 74 6.52 -2.08 8.02
CA HIS A 74 7.74 -1.29 7.81
C HIS A 74 8.71 -1.91 6.79
N ARG A 75 8.83 -3.24 6.77
CA ARG A 75 9.68 -3.95 5.80
C ARG A 75 9.13 -3.82 4.38
N GLY A 76 7.83 -4.03 4.17
CA GLY A 76 7.22 -3.90 2.84
C GLY A 76 7.27 -2.46 2.33
N ALA A 77 7.05 -1.48 3.21
CA ALA A 77 7.21 -0.06 2.88
C ALA A 77 8.64 0.27 2.43
N ALA A 78 9.65 -0.14 3.22
CA ALA A 78 11.05 0.09 2.87
C ALA A 78 11.45 -0.63 1.57
N SER A 79 11.09 -1.91 1.41
CA SER A 79 11.37 -2.68 0.19
C SER A 79 10.77 -2.01 -1.05
N THR A 80 9.57 -1.45 -0.94
CA THR A 80 8.93 -0.70 -2.04
C THR A 80 9.76 0.50 -2.46
N GLU A 81 10.28 1.29 -1.52
CA GLU A 81 11.17 2.41 -1.83
C GLU A 81 12.46 1.95 -2.51
N TYR A 82 13.06 0.85 -2.04
CA TYR A 82 14.26 0.28 -2.67
C TYR A 82 14.00 -0.20 -4.10
N PHE A 83 12.88 -0.87 -4.36
CA PHE A 83 12.52 -1.32 -5.70
C PHE A 83 12.25 -0.15 -6.65
N LEU A 84 11.52 0.87 -6.20
CA LEU A 84 11.29 2.09 -6.98
C LEU A 84 12.61 2.79 -7.31
N LYS A 85 13.53 2.90 -6.34
CA LYS A 85 14.88 3.44 -6.55
C LYS A 85 15.70 2.61 -7.54
N ALA A 86 15.51 1.29 -7.57
CA ALA A 86 16.14 0.38 -8.52
C ALA A 86 15.46 0.36 -9.91
N GLY A 87 14.48 1.22 -10.15
CA GLY A 87 13.79 1.36 -11.43
C GLY A 87 12.71 0.32 -11.69
N TYR A 88 12.17 -0.33 -10.66
CA TYR A 88 11.01 -1.22 -10.79
C TYR A 88 9.70 -0.43 -10.75
N ALA A 89 8.66 -1.02 -11.36
CA ALA A 89 7.28 -0.71 -11.05
C ALA A 89 6.83 -1.63 -9.91
N VAL A 90 6.17 -1.08 -8.89
CA VAL A 90 5.78 -1.80 -7.69
C VAL A 90 4.27 -1.83 -7.55
N ILE A 91 3.71 -3.02 -7.40
CA ILE A 91 2.35 -3.25 -6.90
C ILE A 91 2.48 -3.48 -5.39
N PHE A 92 1.97 -2.55 -4.59
CA PHE A 92 2.05 -2.59 -3.14
C PHE A 92 0.68 -2.99 -2.56
N VAL A 93 0.53 -4.28 -2.27
CA VAL A 93 -0.66 -4.83 -1.60
C VAL A 93 -0.46 -4.72 -0.10
N HIS A 94 -1.33 -4.01 0.61
CA HIS A 94 -1.08 -3.69 2.01
C HIS A 94 -2.31 -3.76 2.92
N ARG A 95 -2.10 -4.12 4.19
CA ARG A 95 -3.11 -3.95 5.23
C ARG A 95 -3.44 -2.46 5.44
N ARG A 96 -4.71 -2.11 5.65
CA ARG A 96 -5.06 -0.74 6.04
C ARG A 96 -4.44 -0.41 7.41
N GLY A 97 -4.04 0.85 7.59
CA GLY A 97 -3.35 1.29 8.81
C GLY A 97 -1.89 0.79 8.98
N SER A 98 -1.39 -0.09 8.11
CA SER A 98 0.03 -0.47 8.14
C SER A 98 0.94 0.62 7.55
N CYS A 99 2.22 0.58 7.92
CA CYS A 99 3.23 1.51 7.44
C CYS A 99 3.26 1.58 5.90
N GLN A 100 3.30 2.80 5.36
CA GLN A 100 3.24 3.08 3.93
C GLN A 100 4.63 3.51 3.40
N PRO A 101 4.98 3.20 2.14
CA PRO A 101 6.16 3.75 1.49
C PRO A 101 6.14 5.28 1.56
N PHE A 102 7.29 5.88 1.82
CA PHE A 102 7.53 7.31 2.02
C PHE A 102 6.87 7.93 3.26
N SER A 103 6.18 7.14 4.09
CA SER A 103 5.57 7.60 5.35
C SER A 103 6.21 6.93 6.57
N ARG A 104 7.25 6.12 6.38
CA ARG A 104 7.92 5.32 7.42
C ARG A 104 8.71 6.10 8.48
N PHE A 105 8.86 7.41 8.31
CA PHE A 105 9.44 8.31 9.31
C PHE A 105 8.37 9.14 10.03
N LEU A 106 7.09 8.99 9.65
CA LEU A 106 6.01 9.56 10.43
C LEU A 106 5.95 8.85 11.79
N PRO A 107 5.71 9.59 12.88
CA PRO A 107 5.70 9.06 14.22
C PRO A 107 4.45 8.19 14.40
N ASP A 108 4.59 7.17 15.24
CA ASP A 108 3.48 6.28 15.57
C ASP A 108 2.39 7.00 16.40
N ASP A 109 2.76 8.06 17.14
CA ASP A 109 1.86 8.77 18.05
C ASP A 109 1.02 9.87 17.36
N SER A 110 1.63 11.04 17.10
CA SER A 110 0.92 12.18 16.51
C SER A 110 1.71 12.81 15.38
N PHE A 111 1.17 12.74 14.18
CA PHE A 111 1.76 13.41 13.02
C PHE A 111 1.69 14.94 13.13
N LEU A 112 0.93 15.49 14.10
CA LEU A 112 0.83 16.94 14.32
C LEU A 112 2.19 17.56 14.71
N HIS A 113 3.13 16.77 15.25
CA HIS A 113 4.49 17.22 15.51
C HIS A 113 5.28 17.63 14.25
N PHE A 114 4.76 17.33 13.06
CA PHE A 114 5.37 17.72 11.79
C PHE A 114 4.90 19.09 11.32
N PHE A 115 3.97 19.72 12.03
CA PHE A 115 3.34 20.96 11.59
C PHE A 115 3.45 22.07 12.63
N ASP A 116 3.70 23.28 12.12
CA ASP A 116 3.65 24.53 12.86
C ASP A 116 2.54 25.43 12.30
N VAL A 117 2.07 26.35 13.13
CA VAL A 117 1.19 27.44 12.70
C VAL A 117 2.01 28.72 12.56
N THR A 118 1.97 29.28 11.37
CA THR A 118 2.62 30.56 11.03
C THR A 118 1.89 31.75 11.63
N THR A 119 2.53 32.92 11.64
CA THR A 119 1.94 34.16 12.15
C THR A 119 0.71 34.63 11.38
N ASP A 120 0.51 34.17 10.14
CA ASP A 120 -0.69 34.42 9.33
C ASP A 120 -1.72 33.27 9.42
N SER A 121 -1.65 32.46 10.49
CA SER A 121 -2.56 31.35 10.78
C SER A 121 -2.61 30.26 9.70
N LYS A 122 -1.54 30.10 8.92
CA LYS A 122 -1.39 28.98 7.97
C LYS A 122 -0.64 27.82 8.62
N VAL A 123 -1.04 26.60 8.27
CA VAL A 123 -0.31 25.39 8.65
C VAL A 123 0.89 25.21 7.71
N GLN A 124 2.06 25.00 8.28
CA GLN A 124 3.28 24.69 7.54
C GLN A 124 3.98 23.47 8.15
N VAL A 125 4.89 22.84 7.40
CA VAL A 125 5.75 21.79 7.96
C VAL A 125 6.78 22.43 8.89
N ALA A 126 6.98 21.86 10.07
CA ALA A 126 7.99 22.29 11.02
C ALA A 126 9.38 22.29 10.38
N GLU A 127 10.18 23.33 10.63
CA GLU A 127 11.47 23.53 9.94
C GLU A 127 12.42 22.33 10.14
N SER A 128 12.40 21.74 11.33
CA SER A 128 13.18 20.54 11.68
C SER A 128 12.83 19.30 10.84
N GLN A 129 11.61 19.25 10.29
CA GLN A 129 11.09 18.14 9.48
C GLN A 129 10.99 18.46 7.98
N ALA A 130 11.14 19.73 7.60
CA ALA A 130 10.88 20.22 6.25
C ALA A 130 11.63 19.44 5.17
N THR A 131 12.92 19.16 5.37
CA THR A 131 13.75 18.42 4.40
C THR A 131 13.24 16.99 4.17
N VAL A 132 12.87 16.30 5.25
CA VAL A 132 12.40 14.91 5.20
C VAL A 132 11.04 14.83 4.52
N VAL A 133 10.09 15.67 4.94
CA VAL A 133 8.74 15.72 4.37
C VAL A 133 8.76 16.13 2.90
N LYS A 134 9.55 17.16 2.54
CA LYS A 134 9.69 17.60 1.15
C LYS A 134 10.20 16.48 0.25
N ARG A 135 11.24 15.76 0.69
CA ARG A 135 11.78 14.61 -0.04
C ARG A 135 10.72 13.53 -0.22
N ALA A 136 10.04 13.15 0.87
CA ALA A 136 9.03 12.11 0.84
C ALA A 136 7.85 12.42 -0.08
N ILE A 137 7.34 13.66 -0.05
CA ILE A 137 6.29 14.12 -0.97
C ILE A 137 6.77 14.04 -2.42
N GLY A 138 8.00 14.50 -2.68
CA GLY A 138 8.60 14.45 -4.02
C GLY A 138 8.73 13.02 -4.55
N ASP A 139 9.31 12.12 -3.74
CA ASP A 139 9.50 10.72 -4.11
C ASP A 139 8.16 9.99 -4.28
N TYR A 140 7.18 10.24 -3.40
CA TYR A 140 5.83 9.70 -3.48
C TYR A 140 5.12 10.15 -4.77
N ARG A 141 5.06 11.46 -5.03
CA ARG A 141 4.41 12.02 -6.23
C ARG A 141 5.07 11.49 -7.49
N LYS A 142 6.39 11.50 -7.54
CA LYS A 142 7.15 10.93 -8.67
C LYS A 142 6.77 9.47 -8.91
N ALA A 143 6.62 8.67 -7.85
CA ALA A 143 6.28 7.27 -7.98
C ALA A 143 4.84 7.06 -8.50
N THR A 144 3.87 7.81 -7.96
CA THR A 144 2.44 7.68 -8.30
C THR A 144 2.10 8.31 -9.64
N GLU A 145 2.51 9.56 -9.88
CA GLU A 145 2.26 10.29 -11.13
C GLU A 145 3.06 9.70 -12.29
N GLY A 146 4.28 9.21 -12.00
CA GLY A 146 5.09 8.46 -12.95
C GLY A 146 4.60 7.03 -13.24
N GLY A 147 3.44 6.64 -12.67
CA GLY A 147 2.79 5.34 -12.92
C GLY A 147 3.62 4.13 -12.50
N SER A 148 4.57 4.31 -11.58
CA SER A 148 5.50 3.27 -11.12
C SER A 148 5.09 2.62 -9.80
N LEU A 149 4.10 3.17 -9.09
CA LEU A 149 3.57 2.63 -7.85
C LEU A 149 2.05 2.49 -7.94
N LEU A 150 1.54 1.27 -7.78
CA LEU A 150 0.12 0.97 -7.57
C LEU A 150 -0.07 0.49 -6.14
N LYS A 151 -0.98 1.12 -5.38
CA LYS A 151 -1.30 0.71 -4.01
C LYS A 151 -2.66 0.03 -3.98
N LEU A 152 -2.74 -1.15 -3.36
CA LEU A 152 -3.98 -1.92 -3.22
C LEU A 152 -4.17 -2.30 -1.75
N PRO A 153 -5.22 -1.82 -1.07
CA PRO A 153 -5.52 -2.30 0.28
C PRO A 153 -5.95 -3.78 0.23
N SER A 154 -5.48 -4.58 1.18
CA SER A 154 -5.95 -5.96 1.34
C SER A 154 -7.40 -5.97 1.81
N LEU A 155 -8.21 -6.81 1.19
CA LEU A 155 -9.67 -6.82 1.36
C LEU A 155 -10.15 -7.64 2.55
N VAL A 156 -9.24 -8.24 3.32
CA VAL A 156 -9.57 -9.07 4.49
C VAL A 156 -10.06 -8.22 5.67
N ASP A 157 -9.73 -6.93 5.69
CA ASP A 157 -10.25 -5.96 6.66
C ASP A 157 -11.63 -5.45 6.19
N THR A 158 -12.65 -6.32 6.23
CA THR A 158 -14.03 -5.85 6.21
C THR A 158 -14.33 -5.25 7.57
N GLU A 159 -14.18 -3.93 7.68
CA GLU A 159 -14.90 -3.16 8.69
C GLU A 159 -16.38 -3.58 8.66
N PRO A 160 -17.00 -3.87 9.81
CA PRO A 160 -18.42 -4.15 9.86
C PRO A 160 -19.17 -2.92 9.34
N ASN A 161 -20.23 -3.18 8.58
CA ASN A 161 -21.16 -2.18 8.07
C ASN A 161 -21.53 -1.20 9.21
N THR A 162 -21.02 0.03 9.19
CA THR A 162 -21.58 1.11 10.01
C THR A 162 -22.81 1.61 9.28
N SER A 163 -23.95 0.99 9.59
CA SER A 163 -25.28 1.56 9.39
C SER A 163 -25.59 2.58 10.46
#